data_AF-A0A177G4G7-F1
#
_entry.id   AF-A0A177G4G7-F1
#
_cell.length_a   1.000
_cell.length_b   1.000
_cell.length_c   1.000
_cell.angle_alpha   90.00
_cell.angle_beta   90.00
_cell.angle_gamma   90.00
#
_symmetry.space_group_name_H-M   'P 1'
#
loop_
_entity.id
_entity.type
_entity.pdbx_description
1 polymer ?
#
loop_
_entity_poly.entity_id
_entity_poly.type
_entity_poly.pdbx_seq_one_letter_code
_entity_poly.pdbx_strand_id
1 'polypeptide(L)'
;MQSNSERMNALRDFVPTARSKDWELVVAGQRVQIIKKDAQKGGVLQFGTEVIASQDGSIAALLGASPGASTAAPIMLTVLKKCFAEKLPEWDAKLKAMIPSYGQTLANNPDLCAELRDKTTKILQLTEV
;
A
#
# COMPACT_ATOMS: atom_id res chain seq x y z
N MET A 1 -25.19 16.98 11.67
CA MET A 1 -24.96 15.80 10.81
C MET A 1 -25.40 16.16 9.40
N GLN A 2 -24.67 15.75 8.37
CA GLN A 2 -25.10 15.96 6.98
C GLN A 2 -26.40 15.17 6.69
N SER A 3 -27.22 15.70 5.79
CA SER A 3 -28.37 15.02 5.19
C SER A 3 -27.95 14.07 4.07
N ASN A 4 -28.85 13.19 3.60
CA ASN A 4 -28.53 12.30 2.47
C ASN A 4 -28.28 13.10 1.17
N SER A 5 -29.05 14.18 0.96
CA SER A 5 -28.89 15.06 -0.20
C SER A 5 -27.50 15.71 -0.25
N GLU A 6 -27.03 16.24 0.89
CA GLU A 6 -25.68 16.84 0.99
C GLU A 6 -24.58 15.82 0.71
N ARG A 7 -24.70 14.59 1.23
CA ARG A 7 -23.76 13.50 0.92
C ARG A 7 -23.75 13.14 -0.57
N MET A 8 -24.93 13.04 -1.18
CA MET A 8 -25.04 12.74 -2.61
C MET A 8 -24.50 13.86 -3.50
N ASN A 9 -24.63 15.12 -3.08
CA ASN A 9 -24.03 16.25 -3.79
C ASN A 9 -22.50 16.19 -3.71
N ALA A 10 -21.94 15.95 -2.53
CA ALA A 10 -20.49 15.78 -2.39
C ALA A 10 -19.95 14.57 -3.19
N LEU A 11 -20.72 13.47 -3.29
CA LEU A 11 -20.34 12.33 -4.12
C LEU A 11 -20.28 12.70 -5.62
N ARG A 12 -21.18 13.55 -6.09
CA ARG A 12 -21.22 13.99 -7.50
C ARG A 12 -20.03 14.84 -7.90
N ASP A 13 -19.33 15.44 -6.94
CA ASP A 13 -18.04 16.11 -7.21
C ASP A 13 -16.97 15.12 -7.72
N PHE A 14 -17.08 13.84 -7.36
CA PHE A 14 -16.17 12.77 -7.78
C PHE A 14 -16.78 11.84 -8.85
N VAL A 15 -18.09 11.59 -8.78
CA VAL A 15 -18.83 10.71 -9.69
C VAL A 15 -20.07 11.46 -10.20
N PRO A 16 -19.93 12.33 -11.22
CA PRO A 16 -21.00 13.25 -11.64
C PRO A 16 -22.32 12.57 -12.03
N THR A 17 -22.26 11.32 -12.51
CA THR A 17 -23.43 10.54 -12.96
C THR A 17 -24.12 9.77 -11.82
N ALA A 18 -23.67 9.92 -10.56
CA ALA A 18 -24.23 9.20 -9.43
C ALA A 18 -25.73 9.51 -9.21
N ARG A 19 -26.58 8.48 -9.36
CA ARG A 19 -28.02 8.57 -9.13
C ARG A 19 -28.34 8.18 -7.70
N SER A 20 -29.10 8.99 -6.96
CA SER A 20 -29.35 8.75 -5.53
C SER A 20 -29.97 7.37 -5.22
N LYS A 21 -30.69 6.77 -6.16
CA LYS A 21 -31.30 5.43 -5.99
C LYS A 21 -30.30 4.27 -6.00
N ASP A 22 -29.10 4.49 -6.51
CA ASP A 22 -28.06 3.45 -6.61
C ASP A 22 -27.12 3.44 -5.39
N TRP A 23 -27.34 4.35 -4.44
CA TRP A 23 -26.44 4.59 -3.32
C TRP A 23 -27.19 4.52 -1.99
N GLU A 24 -26.61 3.80 -1.05
CA GLU A 24 -27.12 3.68 0.30
C GLU A 24 -26.03 4.00 1.33
N LEU A 25 -26.46 4.44 2.51
CA LEU A 25 -25.55 4.72 3.61
C LEU A 25 -25.20 3.40 4.30
N VAL A 26 -23.91 3.07 4.31
CA VAL A 26 -23.39 1.93 5.07
C VAL A 26 -22.57 2.39 6.27
N VAL A 27 -22.65 1.64 7.36
CA VAL A 27 -21.80 1.88 8.53
C VAL A 27 -20.40 1.40 8.18
N ALA A 28 -19.45 2.34 8.00
CA ALA A 28 -18.08 2.09 7.58
C ALA A 28 -17.20 1.34 8.61
N GLY A 29 -17.80 0.81 9.68
CA GLY A 29 -17.12 0.13 10.79
C GLY A 29 -16.49 1.08 11.80
N GLN A 30 -15.68 0.51 12.68
CA GLN A 30 -14.92 1.26 13.68
C GLN A 30 -13.49 1.50 13.18
N ARG A 31 -13.04 2.75 13.27
CA ARG A 31 -11.65 3.10 12.95
C ARG A 31 -10.78 2.89 14.19
N VAL A 32 -9.80 2.00 14.07
CA VAL A 32 -8.76 1.83 15.09
C VAL A 32 -7.52 2.60 14.65
N GLN A 33 -6.94 3.38 15.57
CA GLN A 33 -5.70 4.10 15.36
C GLN A 33 -4.66 3.60 16.35
N ILE A 34 -3.49 3.20 15.86
CA ILE A 34 -2.42 2.70 16.71
C ILE A 34 -1.68 3.87 17.35
N ILE A 35 -1.47 3.79 18.67
CA ILE A 35 -0.62 4.72 19.42
C ILE A 35 0.54 3.92 19.99
N LYS A 36 1.77 4.28 19.62
CA LYS A 36 2.98 3.69 20.17
C LYS A 36 3.58 4.57 21.24
N LYS A 37 4.25 3.94 22.20
CA LYS A 37 5.02 4.65 23.22
C LYS A 37 6.40 5.00 22.65
N ASP A 38 6.67 6.28 22.57
CA ASP A 38 7.97 6.87 22.29
C ASP A 38 8.62 7.31 23.61
N ALA A 39 9.91 7.06 23.75
CA ALA A 39 10.64 7.33 24.99
C ALA A 39 10.73 8.82 25.35
N GLN A 40 10.64 9.71 24.37
CA GLN A 40 10.76 11.17 24.56
C GLN A 40 9.42 11.87 24.38
N LYS A 41 8.61 11.43 23.42
CA LYS A 41 7.36 12.10 23.00
C LYS A 41 6.10 11.52 23.64
N GLY A 42 6.21 10.45 24.42
CA GLY A 42 5.04 9.78 25.00
C GLY A 42 4.27 8.99 23.93
N GLY A 43 2.94 9.12 23.86
CA GLY A 43 2.14 8.43 22.84
C GLY A 43 2.26 9.09 21.47
N VAL A 44 2.80 8.38 20.48
CA VAL A 44 2.90 8.84 19.09
C VAL A 44 1.92 8.06 18.21
N LEU A 45 1.18 8.78 17.38
CA LEU A 45 0.29 8.20 16.38
C LEU A 45 1.11 7.44 15.35
N GLN A 46 0.84 6.14 15.23
CA GLN A 46 1.42 5.33 14.17
C GLN A 46 0.51 5.42 12.95
N PHE A 47 1.07 5.85 11.83
CA PHE A 47 0.38 5.85 10.54
C PHE A 47 0.85 4.66 9.71
N GLY A 48 -0.08 4.01 9.01
CA GLY A 48 0.20 2.95 8.03
C GLY A 48 -0.01 1.52 8.53
N THR A 49 0.63 0.59 7.84
CA THR A 49 0.59 -0.86 8.09
C THR A 49 1.97 -1.31 8.58
N GLU A 50 2.00 -2.06 9.67
CA GLU A 50 3.23 -2.65 10.20
C GLU A 50 3.23 -4.16 9.99
N VAL A 51 4.37 -4.68 9.53
CA VAL A 51 4.62 -6.12 9.45
C VAL A 51 5.24 -6.60 10.75
N ILE A 52 4.46 -7.34 11.53
CA ILE A 52 4.94 -8.11 12.68
C ILE A 52 5.10 -9.56 12.28
N ALA A 53 6.13 -10.21 12.79
CA ALA A 53 6.39 -11.63 12.57
C ALA A 53 6.83 -12.28 13.87
N SER A 54 6.48 -13.54 14.06
CA SER A 54 7.03 -14.36 15.14
C SER A 54 8.55 -14.48 14.99
N GLN A 55 9.24 -14.77 16.09
CA GLN A 55 10.71 -14.84 16.11
C GLN A 55 11.25 -15.92 15.15
N ASP A 56 10.51 -17.01 14.99
CA ASP A 56 10.80 -18.11 14.07
C ASP A 56 10.27 -17.87 12.64
N GLY A 57 9.60 -16.74 12.38
CA GLY A 57 9.05 -16.38 11.08
C GLY A 57 7.85 -17.21 10.62
N SER A 58 7.35 -18.16 11.43
CA SER A 58 6.25 -19.08 11.07
C SER A 58 4.91 -18.37 10.90
N ILE A 59 4.71 -17.22 11.55
CA ILE A 59 3.51 -16.40 11.45
C ILE A 59 3.91 -14.94 11.22
N ALA A 60 3.26 -14.30 10.24
CA ALA A 60 3.31 -12.85 10.04
C ALA A 60 1.91 -12.26 10.08
N ALA A 61 1.78 -11.06 10.65
CA ALA A 61 0.55 -10.29 10.67
C ALA A 61 0.80 -8.85 10.25
N LEU A 62 -0.25 -8.25 9.70
CA LEU A 62 -0.30 -6.84 9.35
C LEU A 62 -1.11 -6.10 10.40
N LEU A 63 -0.47 -5.19 11.12
CA LEU A 63 -1.11 -4.36 12.13
C LEU A 63 -1.33 -2.96 11.56
N GLY A 64 -2.57 -2.46 11.56
CA GLY A 64 -2.90 -1.10 11.15
C GLY A 64 -3.84 -1.04 9.96
N ALA A 65 -3.66 -0.04 9.10
CA ALA A 65 -4.51 0.13 7.92
C ALA A 65 -4.37 -1.07 6.98
N SER A 66 -5.49 -1.50 6.38
CA SER A 66 -5.44 -2.52 5.33
C SER A 66 -4.59 -2.02 4.15
N PRO A 67 -3.62 -2.80 3.66
CA PRO A 67 -2.77 -2.36 2.57
C PRO A 67 -3.57 -2.22 1.28
N GLY A 68 -3.45 -1.05 0.64
CA GLY A 68 -3.95 -0.84 -0.71
C GLY A 68 -3.00 -1.43 -1.76
N ALA A 69 -3.42 -1.43 -3.02
CA ALA A 69 -2.61 -1.92 -4.13
C ALA A 69 -1.19 -1.31 -4.18
N SER A 70 -1.06 -0.03 -3.82
CA SER A 70 0.22 0.70 -3.81
C SER A 70 1.19 0.28 -2.70
N THR A 71 0.72 -0.37 -1.63
CA THR A 71 1.55 -0.74 -0.48
C THR A 71 1.72 -2.25 -0.31
N ALA A 72 0.84 -3.07 -0.92
CA ALA A 72 0.87 -4.52 -0.77
C ALA A 72 2.19 -5.16 -1.23
N ALA A 73 2.69 -4.79 -2.42
CA ALA A 73 3.94 -5.34 -2.95
C ALA A 73 5.17 -5.08 -2.05
N PRO A 74 5.49 -3.84 -1.63
CA PRO A 74 6.63 -3.61 -0.73
C PRO A 74 6.45 -4.22 0.67
N ILE A 75 5.21 -4.32 1.16
CA ILE A 75 4.90 -5.05 2.40
C ILE A 75 5.25 -6.54 2.26
N MET A 76 4.87 -7.18 1.15
CA MET A 76 5.20 -8.59 0.92
C MET A 76 6.71 -8.82 0.79
N LEU A 77 7.46 -7.90 0.17
CA LEU A 77 8.93 -7.99 0.18
C LEU A 77 9.50 -7.93 1.60
N THR A 78 8.89 -7.15 2.50
CA THR A 78 9.26 -7.11 3.91
C THR A 78 8.96 -8.43 4.61
N VAL A 79 7.80 -9.05 4.33
CA VAL A 79 7.45 -10.38 4.85
C VAL A 79 8.45 -11.43 4.37
N LEU A 80 8.76 -11.47 3.07
CA LEU A 80 9.76 -12.39 2.51
C LEU A 80 11.12 -12.24 3.21
N LYS A 81 11.56 -11.00 3.44
CA LYS A 81 12.82 -10.73 4.15
C LYS A 81 12.82 -11.16 5.61
N LYS A 82 11.70 -11.01 6.32
CA LYS A 82 11.60 -11.36 7.74
C LYS A 82 11.39 -12.87 7.96
N CYS A 83 10.51 -13.48 7.19
CA CYS A 83 10.03 -14.85 7.41
C CYS A 83 10.78 -15.89 6.58
N PHE A 84 11.45 -15.48 5.50
CA PHE A 84 12.08 -16.40 4.53
C PHE A 84 13.50 -15.95 4.16
N ALA A 85 14.23 -15.36 5.11
CA ALA A 85 15.58 -14.83 4.89
C ALA A 85 16.54 -15.88 4.29
N GLU A 86 16.43 -17.14 4.72
CA GLU A 86 17.25 -18.26 4.23
C GLU A 86 16.99 -18.62 2.76
N LYS A 87 15.79 -18.30 2.25
CA LYS A 87 15.41 -18.55 0.86
C LYS A 87 15.69 -17.38 -0.07
N LEU A 88 15.91 -16.17 0.47
CA LEU A 88 16.19 -14.99 -0.35
C LEU A 88 17.37 -15.17 -1.32
N PRO A 89 18.51 -15.81 -0.96
CA PRO A 89 19.59 -16.03 -1.90
C PRO A 89 19.17 -16.84 -3.13
N GLU A 90 18.31 -17.85 -2.94
CA GLU A 90 17.75 -18.67 -4.02
C GLU A 90 16.78 -17.85 -4.90
N TRP A 91 16.04 -16.92 -4.30
CA TRP A 91 15.01 -16.14 -4.97
C TRP A 91 15.49 -14.83 -5.57
N ASP A 92 16.71 -14.38 -5.27
CA ASP A 92 17.23 -13.06 -5.68
C ASP A 92 17.12 -12.84 -7.20
N ALA A 93 17.52 -13.84 -7.99
CA ALA A 93 17.43 -13.77 -9.45
C ALA A 93 15.97 -13.61 -9.93
N LYS A 94 15.03 -14.33 -9.32
CA LYS A 94 13.61 -14.26 -9.68
C LYS A 94 12.99 -12.93 -9.25
N LEU A 95 13.34 -12.43 -8.07
CA LEU A 95 12.89 -11.12 -7.58
C LEU A 95 13.38 -9.99 -8.47
N LYS A 96 14.64 -10.00 -8.89
CA LYS A 96 15.19 -9.02 -9.86
C LYS A 96 14.55 -9.12 -11.24
N ALA A 97 14.21 -10.32 -11.69
CA ALA A 97 13.48 -10.49 -12.95
C ALA A 97 12.05 -9.89 -12.90
N MET A 98 11.34 -10.03 -11.78
CA MET A 98 9.99 -9.47 -11.60
C MET A 98 10.01 -7.97 -11.26
N ILE A 99 11.00 -7.53 -10.49
CA ILE A 99 11.15 -6.18 -9.97
C ILE A 99 12.59 -5.74 -10.28
N PRO A 100 12.86 -5.16 -11.45
CA PRO A 100 14.24 -4.83 -11.85
C PRO A 100 14.94 -3.84 -10.92
N SER A 101 14.17 -3.00 -10.20
CA SER A 101 14.68 -2.11 -9.16
C SER A 101 14.85 -2.76 -7.79
N TYR A 102 14.68 -4.08 -7.64
CA TYR A 102 14.81 -4.76 -6.35
C TYR A 102 16.21 -4.56 -5.76
N GLY A 103 16.26 -4.07 -4.51
CA GLY A 103 17.51 -3.74 -3.82
C GLY A 103 18.11 -2.38 -4.20
N GLN A 104 17.45 -1.58 -5.05
CA GLN A 104 17.92 -0.27 -5.49
C GLN A 104 16.99 0.85 -5.02
N THR A 105 17.57 2.01 -4.71
CA THR A 105 16.81 3.23 -4.43
C THR A 105 16.66 4.04 -5.71
N LEU A 106 15.46 4.03 -6.30
CA LEU A 106 15.18 4.75 -7.55
C LEU A 106 15.40 6.26 -7.47
N ALA A 107 15.24 6.87 -6.28
CA ALA A 107 15.53 8.29 -6.08
C ALA A 107 16.99 8.66 -6.40
N ASN A 108 17.92 7.70 -6.30
CA ASN A 108 19.33 7.89 -6.58
C ASN A 108 19.73 7.40 -7.98
N ASN A 109 18.78 6.88 -8.77
CA ASN A 109 19.03 6.32 -10.10
C ASN A 109 17.95 6.83 -11.09
N PRO A 110 18.08 8.08 -11.56
CA PRO A 110 17.09 8.70 -12.43
C PRO A 110 16.93 7.96 -13.77
N ASP A 111 18.02 7.43 -14.32
CA ASP A 111 17.99 6.70 -15.60
C ASP A 111 17.17 5.41 -15.48
N LEU A 112 17.40 4.62 -14.43
CA LEU A 112 16.60 3.42 -14.16
C LEU A 112 15.13 3.77 -13.87
N CYS A 113 14.88 4.88 -13.18
CA CYS A 113 13.52 5.35 -12.92
C CYS A 113 12.78 5.66 -14.22
N ALA A 114 13.43 6.37 -15.15
CA ALA A 114 12.88 6.69 -16.46
C ALA A 114 12.62 5.42 -17.29
N GLU A 115 13.60 4.50 -17.36
CA GLU A 115 13.46 3.23 -18.08
C GLU A 115 12.25 2.41 -17.58
N LEU A 116 12.12 2.26 -16.26
CA LEU A 116 11.03 1.51 -15.66
C LEU A 116 9.68 2.17 -15.87
N ARG A 117 9.64 3.50 -15.81
CA ARG A 117 8.41 4.26 -16.08
C ARG A 117 7.97 4.06 -17.52
N ASP A 118 8.87 4.22 -18.49
CA ASP A 118 8.58 4.00 -19.91
C ASP A 118 8.11 2.57 -20.20
N LYS A 119 8.80 1.57 -19.63
CA LYS A 119 8.43 0.17 -19.75
C LYS A 119 7.03 -0.09 -19.19
N THR A 120 6.73 0.42 -18.00
CA THR A 120 5.46 0.20 -17.31
C THR A 120 4.32 0.91 -18.04
N THR A 121 4.54 2.15 -18.50
CA THR A 121 3.60 2.92 -19.32
C THR A 121 3.22 2.16 -20.60
N LYS A 122 4.20 1.58 -21.31
CA LYS A 122 3.93 0.75 -22.51
C LYS A 122 3.13 -0.50 -22.19
N ILE A 123 3.52 -1.24 -21.14
CA ILE A 123 2.83 -2.49 -20.73
C ILE A 123 1.38 -2.22 -20.34
N LEU A 124 1.15 -1.15 -19.55
CA LEU A 124 -0.17 -0.78 -19.07
C LEU A 124 -0.99 0.06 -20.07
N GLN A 125 -0.44 0.31 -21.27
CA GLN A 125 -1.07 1.11 -22.32
C GLN A 125 -1.49 2.51 -21.82
N LEU A 126 -0.62 3.13 -21.02
CA LEU A 126 -0.80 4.47 -20.47
C LEU A 126 -0.14 5.55 -21.35
N THR A 127 0.41 5.18 -22.49
CA THR A 127 0.72 6.14 -23.56
C THR A 127 -0.59 6.73 -24.03
N GLU A 128 -0.81 8.02 -23.78
CA GLU A 128 -2.04 8.74 -24.12
C GLU A 128 -2.51 8.47 -25.56
N VAL A 129 -3.85 8.48 -25.72
CA VAL A 129 -4.57 8.60 -26.99
C VAL A 129 -4.68 10.08 -27.35
#